data_AF-A0A0D2JNP3-F1
#
_entry.id   AF-A0A0D2JNP3-F1
#
_cell.length_a   1.000
_cell.length_b   1.000
_cell.length_c   1.000
_cell.angle_alpha   90.00
_cell.angle_beta   90.00
_cell.angle_gamma   90.00
#
_symmetry.space_group_name_H-M   'P 1'
#
loop_
_entity.id
_entity.type
_entity.pdbx_description
1 polymer ?
#
loop_
_entity_poly.entity_id
_entity_poly.type
_entity_poly.pdbx_seq_one_letter_code
_entity_poly.pdbx_strand_id
1 'polypeptide(L)'
;MNTNKAEKAPFSRPDPMGQRAPTLEELKMNPREGFQRALKQHDLESLLIKAAEIHGHFCPGIALGVLAAANGLVKMGLESKCVDGVMEDLLAIVEINACFADGIQAVSGCTFGNNGLVFRDLGHTAVTFVSRGSKTGLRIRVNPEFKALVEKSAPQFYPLMEKVIVQRKGTDRELKDFKAEGRKAAFGLIKEDCNKIFAFETVEPRLPDHAPISPLVICPKCGETVLAVKTKTGPDGSKMCLTCAGEEFRQVDGRGIVKQKSAFLNN
;
A
#
# COMPACT_ATOMS: atom_id res chain seq x y z
N MET A 1 -29.33 19.61 -37.46
CA MET A 1 -28.10 19.76 -36.67
C MET A 1 -28.37 19.22 -35.28
N ASN A 2 -27.91 18.01 -34.96
CA ASN A 2 -27.90 17.56 -33.57
C ASN A 2 -26.78 16.52 -33.42
N THR A 3 -25.64 16.96 -32.91
CA THR A 3 -24.50 16.10 -32.61
C THR A 3 -24.22 16.18 -31.13
N ASN A 4 -24.94 15.38 -30.34
CA ASN A 4 -24.52 15.07 -28.98
C ASN A 4 -23.42 14.00 -29.07
N LYS A 5 -22.18 14.44 -29.31
CA LYS A 5 -21.00 13.60 -29.09
C LYS A 5 -20.76 13.57 -27.59
N ALA A 6 -21.15 12.48 -26.94
CA ALA A 6 -20.65 12.16 -25.62
C ALA A 6 -19.11 12.05 -25.73
N GLU A 7 -18.39 12.97 -25.09
CA GLU A 7 -16.95 12.91 -24.95
C GLU A 7 -16.59 11.61 -24.20
N LYS A 8 -15.99 10.65 -24.91
CA LYS A 8 -15.39 9.49 -24.28
C LYS A 8 -14.19 9.97 -23.46
N ALA A 9 -14.18 9.64 -22.17
CA ALA A 9 -13.06 9.93 -21.28
C ALA A 9 -11.75 9.37 -21.88
N PRO A 10 -10.64 10.13 -21.87
CA PRO A 10 -9.45 9.86 -22.68
C PRO A 10 -8.58 8.65 -22.23
N PHE A 11 -9.09 7.77 -21.36
CA PHE A 11 -8.32 6.65 -20.79
C PHE A 11 -9.02 5.29 -20.79
N SER A 12 -10.15 5.12 -21.49
CA SER A 12 -10.76 3.79 -21.59
C SER A 12 -10.01 2.94 -22.62
N ARG A 13 -9.01 2.16 -22.17
CA ARG A 13 -8.71 0.90 -22.87
C ARG A 13 -10.01 0.08 -22.86
N PRO A 14 -10.45 -0.49 -23.98
CA PRO A 14 -11.58 -1.41 -23.96
C PRO A 14 -11.24 -2.54 -22.99
N ASP A 15 -12.19 -2.83 -22.09
CA ASP A 15 -12.12 -4.00 -21.22
C ASP A 15 -11.91 -5.24 -22.11
N PRO A 16 -10.90 -6.09 -21.84
CA PRO A 16 -10.61 -7.27 -22.65
C PRO A 16 -11.80 -8.24 -22.79
N MET A 17 -12.85 -8.11 -21.96
CA MET A 17 -14.07 -8.90 -22.02
C MET A 17 -15.32 -8.15 -22.53
N GLY A 18 -15.18 -6.91 -23.02
CA GLY A 18 -16.32 -6.15 -23.56
C GLY A 18 -17.34 -5.72 -22.50
N GLN A 19 -16.98 -5.74 -21.21
CA GLN A 19 -17.83 -5.23 -20.15
C GLN A 19 -17.82 -3.70 -20.15
N ARG A 20 -18.99 -3.09 -19.91
CA ARG A 20 -19.10 -1.64 -19.80
C ARG A 20 -18.30 -1.14 -18.60
N ALA A 21 -17.69 0.03 -18.74
CA ALA A 21 -17.12 0.73 -17.59
C ALA A 21 -18.24 0.99 -16.54
N PRO A 22 -17.94 0.85 -15.24
CA PRO A 22 -18.94 1.14 -14.22
C PRO A 22 -19.35 2.61 -14.25
N THR A 23 -20.61 2.87 -13.95
CA THR A 23 -21.15 4.22 -13.82
C THR A 23 -20.63 4.90 -12.56
N LEU A 24 -20.77 6.21 -12.50
CA LEU A 24 -20.43 6.97 -11.29
C LEU A 24 -21.25 6.52 -10.07
N GLU A 25 -22.53 6.19 -10.25
CA GLU A 25 -23.38 5.70 -9.14
C GLU A 25 -22.94 4.32 -8.64
N GLU A 26 -22.54 3.42 -9.55
CA GLU A 26 -21.95 2.13 -9.17
C GLU A 26 -20.64 2.32 -8.38
N LEU A 27 -19.78 3.25 -8.80
CA LEU A 27 -18.54 3.56 -8.10
C LEU A 27 -18.74 4.25 -6.75
N LYS A 28 -19.81 5.04 -6.58
CA LYS A 28 -20.17 5.59 -5.26
C LYS A 28 -20.56 4.48 -4.27
N MET A 29 -21.22 3.43 -4.76
CA MET A 29 -21.62 2.28 -3.94
C MET A 29 -20.47 1.31 -3.69
N ASN A 30 -19.59 1.13 -4.68
CA ASN A 30 -18.42 0.26 -4.58
C ASN A 30 -17.19 0.91 -5.23
N PRO A 31 -16.47 1.77 -4.50
CA PRO A 31 -15.31 2.48 -5.05
C PRO A 31 -14.14 1.55 -5.40
N ARG A 32 -14.17 0.30 -4.92
CA ARG A 32 -13.14 -0.72 -5.18
C ARG A 32 -13.52 -1.71 -6.28
N GLU A 33 -14.66 -1.54 -6.96
CA GLU A 33 -15.13 -2.48 -7.98
C GLU A 33 -14.06 -2.79 -9.04
N GLY A 34 -13.32 -1.77 -9.49
CA GLY A 34 -12.24 -1.95 -10.47
C GLY A 34 -11.08 -2.84 -9.98
N PHE A 35 -10.73 -2.76 -8.69
CA PHE A 35 -9.74 -3.67 -8.10
C PHE A 35 -10.30 -5.07 -7.92
N GLN A 36 -11.55 -5.20 -7.46
CA GLN A 36 -12.21 -6.49 -7.25
C GLN A 36 -12.36 -7.27 -8.56
N ARG A 37 -12.79 -6.60 -9.63
CA ARG A 37 -12.89 -7.22 -10.96
C ARG A 37 -11.53 -7.70 -11.47
N ALA A 38 -10.51 -6.84 -11.40
CA ALA A 38 -9.16 -7.19 -11.83
C ALA A 38 -8.58 -8.35 -11.00
N LEU A 39 -8.85 -8.38 -9.69
CA LEU A 39 -8.44 -9.48 -8.81
C LEU A 39 -9.14 -10.79 -9.16
N LYS A 40 -10.46 -10.77 -9.37
CA LYS A 40 -11.25 -11.95 -9.77
C LYS A 40 -10.81 -12.51 -11.12
N GLN A 41 -10.41 -11.65 -12.05
CA GLN A 41 -9.91 -12.03 -13.38
C GLN A 41 -8.41 -12.35 -13.38
N HIS A 42 -7.73 -12.16 -12.25
CA HIS A 42 -6.28 -12.24 -12.14
C HIS A 42 -5.55 -11.32 -13.16
N ASP A 43 -6.13 -10.16 -13.48
CA ASP A 43 -5.56 -9.13 -14.35
C ASP A 43 -4.51 -8.30 -13.59
N LEU A 44 -3.30 -8.86 -13.51
CA LEU A 44 -2.17 -8.24 -12.82
C LEU A 44 -1.70 -6.92 -13.46
N GLU A 45 -1.91 -6.74 -14.76
CA GLU A 45 -1.53 -5.49 -15.43
C GLU A 45 -2.42 -4.34 -14.97
N SER A 46 -3.74 -4.55 -14.94
CA SER A 46 -4.68 -3.56 -14.41
C SER A 46 -4.44 -3.27 -12.92
N LEU A 47 -4.18 -4.30 -12.12
CA LEU A 47 -3.85 -4.11 -10.70
C LEU A 47 -2.57 -3.29 -10.53
N LEU A 48 -1.52 -3.57 -11.31
CA LEU A 48 -0.27 -2.82 -11.26
C LEU A 48 -0.43 -1.36 -11.69
N ILE A 49 -1.17 -1.10 -12.77
CA ILE A 49 -1.47 0.26 -13.24
C ILE A 49 -2.17 1.06 -12.14
N LYS A 50 -3.22 0.49 -11.54
CA LYS A 50 -3.95 1.15 -10.45
C LYS A 50 -3.11 1.36 -9.20
N ALA A 51 -2.30 0.39 -8.81
CA ALA A 51 -1.40 0.53 -7.67
C ALA A 51 -0.33 1.62 -7.91
N ALA A 52 0.13 1.77 -9.15
CA ALA A 52 1.08 2.81 -9.52
C ALA A 52 0.48 4.23 -9.45
N GLU A 53 -0.85 4.39 -9.52
CA GLU A 53 -1.50 5.71 -9.38
C GLU A 53 -1.25 6.32 -7.99
N ILE A 54 -1.32 5.51 -6.93
CA ILE A 54 -1.03 5.98 -5.56
C ILE A 54 0.48 6.04 -5.27
N HIS A 55 1.27 5.19 -5.91
CA HIS A 55 2.71 5.09 -5.69
C HIS A 55 3.52 6.10 -6.52
N GLY A 56 2.97 6.59 -7.62
CA GLY A 56 3.55 7.62 -8.49
C GLY A 56 4.51 7.12 -9.57
N HIS A 57 4.89 5.83 -9.58
CA HIS A 57 5.70 5.24 -10.64
C HIS A 57 5.60 3.70 -10.65
N PHE A 58 6.23 3.08 -11.66
CA PHE A 58 6.40 1.63 -11.73
C PHE A 58 7.82 1.25 -11.33
N CYS A 59 7.93 0.27 -10.45
CA CYS A 59 9.20 -0.30 -10.01
C CYS A 59 9.01 -1.79 -9.63
N PRO A 60 10.09 -2.56 -9.47
CA PRO A 60 9.99 -3.94 -8.99
C PRO A 60 9.25 -4.06 -7.66
N GLY A 61 9.44 -3.11 -6.74
CA GLY A 61 8.84 -3.16 -5.41
C GLY A 61 7.31 -3.11 -5.42
N ILE A 62 6.71 -2.18 -6.20
CA ILE A 62 5.25 -2.10 -6.33
C ILE A 62 4.68 -3.36 -7.01
N ALA A 63 5.38 -3.90 -8.01
CA ALA A 63 4.99 -5.14 -8.69
C ALA A 63 5.00 -6.35 -7.75
N LEU A 64 6.01 -6.48 -6.89
CA LEU A 64 6.07 -7.51 -5.86
C LEU A 64 4.89 -7.41 -4.88
N GLY A 65 4.53 -6.19 -4.46
CA GLY A 65 3.37 -5.97 -3.58
C GLY A 65 2.07 -6.40 -4.25
N VAL A 66 1.86 -5.99 -5.51
CA VAL A 66 0.69 -6.37 -6.30
C VAL A 66 0.58 -7.88 -6.46
N LEU A 67 1.68 -8.55 -6.83
CA LEU A 67 1.72 -10.00 -6.97
C LEU A 67 1.43 -10.72 -5.65
N ALA A 68 2.07 -10.31 -4.56
CA ALA A 68 1.88 -10.92 -3.25
C ALA A 68 0.43 -10.79 -2.79
N ALA A 69 -0.17 -9.61 -2.94
CA ALA A 69 -1.57 -9.40 -2.61
C ALA A 69 -2.51 -10.22 -3.50
N ALA A 70 -2.35 -10.15 -4.83
CA ALA A 70 -3.24 -10.86 -5.74
C ALA A 70 -3.22 -12.37 -5.52
N ASN A 71 -2.02 -12.96 -5.50
CA ASN A 71 -1.86 -14.41 -5.29
C ASN A 71 -2.23 -14.83 -3.86
N GLY A 72 -1.94 -14.00 -2.87
CA GLY A 72 -2.29 -14.26 -1.47
C GLY A 72 -3.79 -14.35 -1.26
N LEU A 73 -4.53 -13.37 -1.76
CA LEU A 73 -5.98 -13.31 -1.63
C LEU A 73 -6.66 -14.46 -2.37
N VAL A 74 -6.22 -14.77 -3.60
CA VAL A 74 -6.72 -15.92 -4.36
C VAL A 74 -6.45 -17.24 -3.62
N LYS A 75 -5.24 -17.43 -3.07
CA LYS A 75 -4.91 -18.64 -2.29
C LYS A 75 -5.75 -18.77 -1.02
N MET A 76 -6.24 -17.67 -0.47
CA MET A 76 -7.15 -17.66 0.68
C MET A 76 -8.63 -17.74 0.30
N GLY A 77 -8.99 -17.75 -0.99
CA GLY A 77 -10.37 -17.68 -1.45
C GLY A 77 -11.06 -16.35 -1.16
N LEU A 78 -10.30 -15.26 -1.08
CA LEU A 78 -10.76 -13.91 -0.71
C LEU A 78 -10.83 -12.95 -1.90
N GLU A 79 -10.58 -13.41 -3.12
CA GLU A 79 -10.58 -12.59 -4.34
C GLU A 79 -11.93 -11.94 -4.65
N SER A 80 -13.02 -12.49 -4.10
CA SER A 80 -14.38 -11.96 -4.25
C SER A 80 -14.89 -11.26 -2.98
N LYS A 81 -14.11 -11.22 -1.89
CA LYS A 81 -14.55 -10.61 -0.64
C LYS A 81 -14.45 -9.08 -0.76
N CYS A 82 -15.57 -8.40 -0.58
CA CYS A 82 -15.57 -6.95 -0.49
C CYS A 82 -14.89 -6.55 0.84
N VAL A 83 -13.72 -5.95 0.76
CA VAL A 83 -13.09 -5.27 1.90
C VAL A 83 -13.52 -3.81 1.80
N ASP A 84 -14.56 -3.43 2.54
CA ASP A 84 -15.04 -2.06 2.64
C ASP A 84 -14.22 -1.21 3.63
N GLY A 85 -13.34 -1.87 4.41
CA GLY A 85 -12.46 -1.24 5.38
C GLY A 85 -13.16 -0.81 6.67
N VAL A 86 -14.43 -1.13 6.86
CA VAL A 86 -15.21 -0.68 8.04
C VAL A 86 -14.97 -1.59 9.24
N MET A 87 -14.96 -2.92 9.02
CA MET A 87 -14.93 -3.91 10.11
C MET A 87 -13.55 -4.54 10.38
N GLU A 88 -12.51 -4.12 9.65
CA GLU A 88 -11.17 -4.71 9.75
C GLU A 88 -11.17 -6.25 9.55
N ASP A 89 -12.13 -6.78 8.80
CA ASP A 89 -12.37 -8.22 8.62
C ASP A 89 -11.17 -8.96 8.02
N LEU A 90 -10.41 -8.27 7.17
CA LEU A 90 -9.16 -8.72 6.62
C LEU A 90 -8.06 -7.81 7.16
N LEU A 91 -7.00 -8.40 7.70
CA LEU A 91 -5.79 -7.70 8.08
C LEU A 91 -4.65 -8.07 7.13
N ALA A 92 -3.87 -7.06 6.75
CA ALA A 92 -2.58 -7.22 6.09
C ALA A 92 -1.48 -6.77 7.04
N ILE A 93 -0.72 -7.72 7.57
CA ILE A 93 0.43 -7.45 8.42
C ILE A 93 1.65 -7.28 7.53
N VAL A 94 2.11 -6.04 7.33
CA VAL A 94 3.23 -5.70 6.43
C VAL A 94 4.50 -5.52 7.23
N GLU A 95 5.59 -6.13 6.77
CA GLU A 95 6.87 -6.21 7.52
C GLU A 95 7.94 -5.20 7.06
N ILE A 96 7.62 -4.33 6.08
CA ILE A 96 8.57 -3.38 5.48
C ILE A 96 7.93 -2.03 5.11
N ASN A 97 8.66 -0.93 5.36
CA ASN A 97 8.31 0.41 4.88
C ASN A 97 8.96 0.67 3.51
N ALA A 98 8.37 0.13 2.44
CA ALA A 98 8.87 0.26 1.07
C ALA A 98 7.73 0.14 0.04
N CYS A 99 8.03 0.35 -1.24
CA CYS A 99 7.08 0.28 -2.38
C CYS A 99 6.18 -0.98 -2.37
N PHE A 100 6.67 -2.09 -1.80
CA PHE A 100 5.91 -3.31 -1.59
C PHE A 100 4.62 -3.07 -0.80
N ALA A 101 4.68 -2.27 0.28
CA ALA A 101 3.54 -1.94 1.13
C ALA A 101 2.41 -1.25 0.35
N ASP A 102 2.74 -0.34 -0.57
CA ASP A 102 1.74 0.35 -1.39
C ASP A 102 0.99 -0.61 -2.32
N GLY A 103 1.67 -1.62 -2.85
CA GLY A 103 1.04 -2.65 -3.68
C GLY A 103 0.09 -3.53 -2.86
N ILE A 104 0.49 -3.88 -1.63
CA ILE A 104 -0.39 -4.56 -0.67
C ILE A 104 -1.63 -3.72 -0.38
N GLN A 105 -1.46 -2.44 -0.02
CA GLN A 105 -2.56 -1.54 0.30
C GLN A 105 -3.54 -1.38 -0.87
N ALA A 106 -3.00 -1.11 -2.07
CA ALA A 106 -3.80 -0.91 -3.28
C ALA A 106 -4.69 -2.12 -3.57
N VAL A 107 -4.10 -3.32 -3.66
CA VAL A 107 -4.81 -4.52 -4.12
C VAL A 107 -5.71 -5.09 -3.02
N SER A 108 -5.22 -5.22 -1.78
CA SER A 108 -6.00 -5.81 -0.69
C SER A 108 -7.07 -4.90 -0.11
N GLY A 109 -6.91 -3.58 -0.23
CA GLY A 109 -7.77 -2.61 0.46
C GLY A 109 -7.52 -2.51 1.96
N CYS A 110 -6.55 -3.27 2.49
CA CYS A 110 -6.05 -3.11 3.84
C CYS A 110 -5.09 -1.92 3.85
N THR A 111 -5.55 -0.76 4.33
CA THR A 111 -4.78 0.49 4.29
C THR A 111 -4.45 0.98 5.68
N PHE A 112 -3.48 1.89 5.78
CA PHE A 112 -3.13 2.50 7.05
C PHE A 112 -4.33 3.23 7.71
N GLY A 113 -5.10 3.98 6.93
CA GLY A 113 -6.19 4.82 7.46
C GLY A 113 -7.46 4.07 7.88
N ASN A 114 -7.74 2.91 7.26
CA ASN A 114 -8.89 2.08 7.61
C ASN A 114 -8.55 0.97 8.62
N ASN A 115 -7.36 1.02 9.23
CA ASN A 115 -6.86 0.06 10.21
C ASN A 115 -6.75 -1.40 9.73
N GLY A 116 -6.98 -1.68 8.44
CA GLY A 116 -6.77 -3.01 7.87
C GLY A 116 -5.29 -3.36 7.71
N LEU A 117 -4.39 -2.37 7.65
CA LEU A 117 -2.95 -2.59 7.60
C LEU A 117 -2.35 -2.54 9.01
N VAL A 118 -1.64 -3.61 9.38
CA VAL A 118 -0.79 -3.65 10.57
C VAL A 118 0.67 -3.56 10.14
N PHE A 119 1.34 -2.46 10.44
CA PHE A 119 2.76 -2.31 10.12
C PHE A 119 3.63 -2.88 11.25
N ARG A 120 4.54 -3.79 10.90
CA ARG A 120 5.60 -4.29 11.77
C ARG A 120 6.95 -3.93 11.16
N ASP A 121 7.71 -3.09 11.84
CA ASP A 121 8.98 -2.57 11.34
C ASP A 121 10.12 -3.61 11.49
N LEU A 122 10.02 -4.73 10.75
CA LEU A 122 10.97 -5.85 10.79
C LEU A 122 11.99 -5.82 9.65
N GLY A 123 11.70 -5.07 8.59
CA GLY A 123 12.55 -4.96 7.40
C GLY A 123 12.46 -6.13 6.42
N HIS A 124 11.56 -7.08 6.64
CA HIS A 124 11.33 -8.19 5.70
C HIS A 124 10.34 -7.78 4.61
N THR A 125 10.68 -8.03 3.35
CA THR A 125 9.74 -7.88 2.23
C THR A 125 8.72 -9.02 2.27
N ALA A 126 7.75 -8.89 3.19
CA ALA A 126 6.74 -9.88 3.48
C ALA A 126 5.42 -9.23 3.92
N VAL A 127 4.34 -10.00 3.71
CA VAL A 127 3.00 -9.69 4.20
C VAL A 127 2.39 -10.94 4.81
N THR A 128 1.60 -10.79 5.86
CA THR A 128 0.70 -11.85 6.34
C THR A 128 -0.75 -11.39 6.18
N PHE A 129 -1.54 -12.14 5.41
CA PHE A 129 -2.99 -11.93 5.32
C PHE A 129 -3.72 -12.84 6.29
N VAL A 130 -4.71 -12.30 6.99
CA VAL A 130 -5.48 -13.02 7.99
C VAL A 130 -6.88 -12.44 8.09
N SER A 131 -7.90 -13.30 8.04
CA SER A 131 -9.27 -12.88 8.34
C SER A 131 -9.49 -12.88 9.84
N ARG A 132 -10.07 -11.82 10.40
CA ARG A 132 -10.48 -11.82 11.82
C ARG A 132 -11.45 -12.98 12.07
N GLY A 133 -11.26 -13.68 13.19
CA GLY A 133 -11.96 -14.93 13.51
C GLY A 133 -11.26 -16.21 13.03
N SER A 134 -10.28 -16.11 12.11
CA SER A 134 -9.39 -17.23 11.78
C SER A 134 -8.24 -17.32 12.78
N LYS A 135 -7.84 -18.54 13.15
CA LYS A 135 -6.62 -18.78 13.94
C LYS A 135 -5.35 -18.66 13.08
N THR A 136 -5.46 -19.05 11.81
CA THR A 136 -4.33 -19.09 10.87
C THR A 136 -4.45 -18.00 9.81
N GLY A 137 -3.29 -17.54 9.32
CA GLY A 137 -3.14 -16.65 8.19
C GLY A 137 -2.13 -17.19 7.18
N LEU A 138 -2.03 -16.52 6.03
CA LEU A 138 -1.07 -16.83 4.98
C LEU A 138 0.04 -15.76 4.98
N ARG A 139 1.25 -16.16 5.36
CA ARG A 139 2.45 -15.33 5.23
C ARG A 139 3.10 -15.57 3.88
N ILE A 140 3.48 -14.48 3.23
CA ILE A 140 4.08 -14.45 1.90
C ILE A 140 5.35 -13.62 2.01
N ARG A 141 6.50 -14.23 1.69
CA ARG A 141 7.81 -13.57 1.71
C ARG A 141 8.46 -13.63 0.34
N VAL A 142 9.13 -12.55 -0.06
CA VAL A 142 9.91 -12.52 -1.30
C VAL A 142 11.17 -13.38 -1.16
N ASN A 143 11.40 -14.25 -2.13
CA ASN A 143 12.61 -15.06 -2.26
C ASN A 143 13.75 -14.20 -2.82
N PRO A 144 14.98 -14.26 -2.28
CA PRO A 144 16.12 -13.44 -2.74
C PRO A 144 16.41 -13.55 -4.25
N GLU A 145 16.10 -14.71 -4.86
CA GLU A 145 16.33 -15.04 -6.25
C GLU A 145 15.51 -14.17 -7.23
N PHE A 146 14.50 -13.43 -6.75
CA PHE A 146 13.71 -12.53 -7.59
C PHE A 146 14.57 -11.47 -8.31
N LYS A 147 15.73 -11.11 -7.74
CA LYS A 147 16.65 -10.13 -8.34
C LYS A 147 17.13 -10.58 -9.73
N ALA A 148 17.39 -11.88 -9.91
CA ALA A 148 17.80 -12.42 -11.20
C ALA A 148 16.69 -12.29 -12.26
N LEU A 149 15.42 -12.34 -11.85
CA LEU A 149 14.28 -12.10 -12.76
C LEU A 149 14.17 -10.64 -13.19
N VAL A 150 14.49 -9.71 -12.27
CA VAL A 150 14.61 -8.28 -12.59
C VAL A 150 15.76 -8.05 -13.58
N GLU A 151 16.94 -8.61 -13.33
CA GLU A 151 18.11 -8.46 -14.21
C GLU A 151 17.84 -9.04 -15.60
N LYS A 152 17.15 -10.17 -15.69
CA LYS A 152 16.76 -10.78 -16.97
C LYS A 152 15.85 -9.88 -17.80
N SER A 153 14.91 -9.17 -17.16
CA SER A 153 13.92 -8.34 -17.86
C SER A 153 14.34 -6.88 -18.06
N ALA A 154 15.20 -6.36 -17.16
CA ALA A 154 15.67 -4.99 -17.14
C ALA A 154 17.14 -4.94 -16.63
N PRO A 155 18.12 -5.34 -17.46
CA PRO A 155 19.53 -5.47 -17.02
C PRO A 155 20.15 -4.18 -16.50
N GLN A 156 19.64 -3.03 -16.92
CA GLN A 156 20.16 -1.72 -16.51
C GLN A 156 19.49 -1.19 -15.23
N PHE A 157 18.48 -1.89 -14.68
CA PHE A 157 17.74 -1.42 -13.52
C PHE A 157 18.65 -1.23 -12.28
N TYR A 158 19.40 -2.27 -11.87
CA TYR A 158 20.26 -2.17 -10.68
C TYR A 158 21.46 -1.23 -10.87
N PRO A 159 22.18 -1.25 -12.01
CA PRO A 159 23.24 -0.26 -12.26
C PRO A 159 22.74 1.19 -12.18
N LEU A 160 21.57 1.48 -12.76
CA LEU A 160 20.99 2.82 -12.70
C LEU A 160 20.46 3.14 -11.30
N MET A 161 19.88 2.18 -10.58
CA MET A 161 19.43 2.37 -9.19
C MET A 161 20.60 2.77 -8.29
N GLU A 162 21.73 2.08 -8.39
CA GLU A 162 22.94 2.37 -7.64
C GLU A 162 23.42 3.81 -7.91
N LYS A 163 23.57 4.18 -9.19
CA LYS A 163 24.06 5.51 -9.58
C LYS A 163 23.08 6.64 -9.24
N VAL A 164 21.81 6.48 -9.62
CA VAL A 164 20.80 7.55 -9.59
C VAL A 164 20.20 7.70 -8.19
N ILE A 165 19.89 6.59 -7.51
CA ILE A 165 19.13 6.60 -6.26
C ILE A 165 20.05 6.48 -5.04
N VAL A 166 20.93 5.47 -5.01
CA VAL A 166 21.80 5.22 -3.84
C VAL A 166 22.86 6.31 -3.73
N GLN A 167 23.58 6.57 -4.82
CA GLN A 167 24.67 7.55 -4.83
C GLN A 167 24.20 8.98 -5.08
N ARG A 168 22.97 9.17 -5.56
CA ARG A 168 22.40 10.49 -5.94
C ARG A 168 23.25 11.25 -6.97
N LYS A 169 23.86 10.54 -7.93
CA LYS A 169 24.76 11.08 -8.96
C LYS A 169 24.21 10.97 -10.39
N GLY A 170 22.92 10.74 -10.55
CA GLY A 170 22.27 10.58 -11.85
C GLY A 170 21.98 11.90 -12.55
N THR A 171 22.13 11.92 -13.88
CA THR A 171 21.60 12.99 -14.75
C THR A 171 20.09 12.84 -14.98
N ASP A 172 19.42 13.87 -15.50
CA ASP A 172 18.00 13.80 -15.88
C ASP A 172 17.71 12.70 -16.90
N ARG A 173 18.66 12.47 -17.81
CA ARG A 173 18.58 11.37 -18.80
C ARG A 173 18.59 10.02 -18.09
N GLU A 174 19.54 9.81 -17.19
CA GLU A 174 19.66 8.55 -16.44
C GLU A 174 18.48 8.32 -15.50
N LEU A 175 17.88 9.38 -14.96
CA LEU A 175 16.63 9.27 -14.21
C LEU A 175 15.46 8.80 -15.09
N LYS A 176 15.36 9.29 -16.33
CA LYS A 176 14.37 8.82 -17.30
C LYS A 176 14.60 7.36 -17.68
N ASP A 177 15.86 6.99 -17.90
CA ASP A 177 16.25 5.61 -18.22
C ASP A 177 15.96 4.69 -17.03
N PHE A 178 16.27 5.11 -15.80
CA PHE A 178 15.93 4.35 -14.58
C PHE A 178 14.43 4.09 -14.45
N LYS A 179 13.60 5.11 -14.69
CA LYS A 179 12.13 4.95 -14.70
C LYS A 179 11.65 4.03 -15.82
N ALA A 180 12.30 4.06 -16.99
CA ALA A 180 11.97 3.18 -18.10
C ALA A 180 12.32 1.72 -17.79
N GLU A 181 13.48 1.46 -17.20
CA GLU A 181 13.89 0.13 -16.72
C GLU A 181 13.01 -0.34 -15.57
N GLY A 182 12.64 0.54 -14.64
CA GLY A 182 11.69 0.24 -13.56
C GLY A 182 10.33 -0.22 -14.09
N ARG A 183 9.82 0.40 -15.16
CA ARG A 183 8.63 -0.07 -15.88
C ARG A 183 8.84 -1.46 -16.48
N LYS A 184 9.93 -1.68 -17.23
CA LYS A 184 10.21 -2.99 -17.84
C LYS A 184 10.28 -4.10 -16.79
N ALA A 185 10.99 -3.86 -15.70
CA ALA A 185 11.13 -4.79 -14.59
C ALA A 185 9.79 -5.10 -13.92
N ALA A 186 8.99 -4.07 -13.63
CA ALA A 186 7.68 -4.24 -13.00
C ALA A 186 6.74 -5.11 -13.85
N PHE A 187 6.62 -4.80 -15.14
CA PHE A 187 5.77 -5.56 -16.07
C PHE A 187 6.35 -6.93 -16.44
N GLY A 188 7.66 -7.12 -16.31
CA GLY A 188 8.32 -8.41 -16.44
C GLY A 188 8.00 -9.32 -15.25
N LEU A 189 8.15 -8.82 -14.02
CA LEU A 189 7.91 -9.59 -12.80
C LEU A 189 6.48 -10.10 -12.70
N ILE A 190 5.48 -9.31 -13.07
CA ILE A 190 4.07 -9.74 -13.00
C ILE A 190 3.71 -10.88 -13.97
N LYS A 191 4.60 -11.24 -14.90
CA LYS A 191 4.43 -12.35 -15.85
C LYS A 191 5.16 -13.62 -15.42
N GLU A 192 6.01 -13.54 -14.40
CA GLU A 192 6.74 -14.68 -13.87
C GLU A 192 5.85 -15.53 -12.95
N ASP A 193 6.24 -16.80 -12.79
CA ASP A 193 5.57 -17.71 -11.86
C ASP A 193 5.76 -17.23 -10.41
N CYS A 194 4.66 -17.01 -9.70
CA CYS A 194 4.69 -16.49 -8.34
C CYS A 194 5.43 -17.43 -7.37
N ASN A 195 5.48 -18.74 -7.62
CA ASN A 195 6.22 -19.68 -6.76
C ASN A 195 7.75 -19.53 -6.89
N LYS A 196 8.24 -18.90 -7.96
CA LYS A 196 9.67 -18.54 -8.08
C LYS A 196 10.00 -17.28 -7.30
N ILE A 197 9.02 -16.41 -7.10
CA ILE A 197 9.19 -15.11 -6.45
C ILE A 197 8.92 -15.19 -4.96
N PHE A 198 8.00 -16.05 -4.52
CA PHE A 198 7.53 -16.07 -3.14
C PHE A 198 7.63 -17.45 -2.50
N ALA A 199 7.82 -17.44 -1.19
CA ALA A 199 7.47 -18.56 -0.32
C ALA A 199 6.17 -18.25 0.41
N PHE A 200 5.31 -19.26 0.49
CA PHE A 200 4.00 -19.21 1.12
C PHE A 200 3.99 -20.10 2.36
N GLU A 201 3.62 -19.55 3.50
CA GLU A 201 3.66 -20.22 4.80
C GLU A 201 2.33 -20.01 5.54
N THR A 202 1.73 -21.07 6.05
CA THR A 202 0.59 -20.95 6.97
C THR A 202 1.13 -20.65 8.37
N VAL A 203 0.62 -19.60 9.00
CA VAL A 203 1.12 -19.11 10.30
C VAL A 203 -0.04 -18.79 11.24
N GLU A 204 0.22 -18.73 12.55
CA GLU A 204 -0.70 -18.20 13.56
C GLU A 204 -0.20 -16.83 14.05
N PRO A 205 -0.60 -15.71 13.40
CA PRO A 205 -0.07 -14.41 13.74
C PRO A 205 -0.75 -13.83 14.98
N ARG A 206 0.02 -13.17 15.85
CA ARG A 206 -0.55 -12.35 16.93
C ARG A 206 -1.29 -11.14 16.34
N LEU A 207 -2.60 -11.09 16.47
CA LEU A 207 -3.41 -9.96 15.98
C LEU A 207 -3.50 -8.86 17.04
N PRO A 208 -3.55 -7.58 16.64
CA PRO A 208 -3.99 -6.52 17.54
C PRO A 208 -5.51 -6.59 17.76
N ASP A 209 -5.96 -5.99 18.86
CA ASP A 209 -7.37 -5.70 19.08
C ASP A 209 -7.92 -4.79 17.96
N HIS A 210 -9.24 -4.62 17.92
CA HIS A 210 -9.87 -3.65 17.02
C HIS A 210 -9.43 -2.23 17.35
N ALA A 211 -9.38 -1.34 16.35
CA ALA A 211 -9.00 0.03 16.58
C ALA A 211 -9.95 0.70 17.59
N PRO A 212 -9.42 1.33 18.66
CA PRO A 212 -10.27 1.97 19.66
C PRO A 212 -10.87 3.26 19.11
N ILE A 213 -12.15 3.49 19.39
CA ILE A 213 -12.80 4.77 19.13
C ILE A 213 -12.40 5.73 20.25
N SER A 214 -11.55 6.69 19.95
CA SER A 214 -11.15 7.74 20.89
C SER A 214 -12.03 8.98 20.70
N PRO A 215 -12.58 9.57 21.79
CA PRO A 215 -13.25 10.85 21.69
C PRO A 215 -12.27 11.95 21.28
N LEU A 216 -12.83 13.04 20.77
CA LEU A 216 -12.11 14.26 20.44
C LEU A 216 -12.22 15.27 21.60
N VAL A 217 -11.14 15.98 21.87
CA VAL A 217 -11.06 17.06 22.88
C VAL A 217 -10.37 18.28 22.28
N ILE A 218 -10.61 19.46 22.85
CA ILE A 218 -9.98 20.71 22.39
C ILE A 218 -8.75 20.98 23.25
N CYS A 219 -7.59 21.17 22.62
CA CYS A 219 -6.38 21.59 23.31
C CYS A 219 -6.53 23.05 23.78
N PRO A 220 -6.39 23.35 25.09
CA PRO A 220 -6.61 24.71 25.60
C PRO A 220 -5.54 25.72 25.14
N LYS A 221 -4.35 25.25 24.71
CA LYS A 221 -3.24 26.12 24.29
C LYS A 221 -3.33 26.54 22.82
N CYS A 222 -3.61 25.61 21.89
CA CYS A 222 -3.69 25.92 20.46
C CYS A 222 -5.11 25.99 19.89
N GLY A 223 -6.13 25.53 20.62
CA GLY A 223 -7.52 25.50 20.15
C GLY A 223 -7.85 24.37 19.15
N GLU A 224 -6.89 23.53 18.79
CA GLU A 224 -7.11 22.42 17.86
C GLU A 224 -7.87 21.25 18.52
N THR A 225 -8.67 20.56 17.72
CA THR A 225 -9.34 19.32 18.12
C THR A 225 -8.38 18.14 17.96
N VAL A 226 -8.21 17.36 19.02
CA VAL A 226 -7.26 16.24 19.09
C VAL A 226 -7.90 14.99 19.67
N LEU A 227 -7.41 13.81 19.28
CA LEU A 227 -7.82 12.54 19.90
C LEU A 227 -7.39 12.55 21.37
N ALA A 228 -8.32 12.24 22.29
CA ALA A 228 -8.07 12.22 23.73
C ALA A 228 -6.87 11.32 24.10
N VAL A 229 -6.69 10.18 23.43
CA VAL A 229 -5.55 9.27 23.63
C VAL A 229 -4.20 9.84 23.16
N LYS A 230 -4.20 10.98 22.46
CA LYS A 230 -3.02 11.72 21.98
C LYS A 230 -2.86 13.04 22.75
N THR A 231 -3.21 13.04 24.04
CA THR A 231 -3.06 14.21 24.92
C THR A 231 -2.25 13.88 26.16
N LYS A 232 -1.63 14.92 26.72
CA LYS A 232 -1.05 14.90 28.06
C LYS A 232 -2.02 15.59 29.02
N THR A 233 -2.18 15.01 30.21
CA THR A 233 -2.99 15.61 31.27
C THR A 233 -2.12 16.59 32.06
N GLY A 234 -2.52 17.87 32.09
CA GLY A 234 -1.88 18.90 32.89
C GLY A 234 -2.21 18.78 34.39
N PRO A 235 -1.53 19.54 35.26
CA PRO A 235 -1.79 19.56 36.70
C PRO A 235 -3.21 20.01 37.07
N ASP A 236 -3.83 20.83 36.23
CA ASP A 236 -5.21 21.33 36.34
C ASP A 236 -6.26 20.33 35.79
N GLY A 237 -5.83 19.15 35.35
CA GLY A 237 -6.68 18.15 34.70
C GLY A 237 -6.96 18.41 33.22
N SER A 238 -6.48 19.52 32.66
CA SER A 238 -6.68 19.84 31.25
C SER A 238 -5.97 18.84 30.33
N LYS A 239 -6.55 18.61 29.13
CA LYS A 239 -5.98 17.72 28.11
C LYS A 239 -5.30 18.55 27.03
N MET A 240 -3.98 18.56 27.04
CA MET A 240 -3.16 19.32 26.09
C MET A 240 -2.61 18.39 25.00
N CYS A 241 -2.59 18.85 23.73
CA CYS A 241 -2.01 18.05 22.65
C CYS A 241 -0.50 17.82 22.87
N LEU A 242 0.05 16.74 22.31
CA LEU A 242 1.45 16.36 22.51
C LEU A 242 2.43 17.50 22.16
N THR A 243 2.18 18.20 21.05
CA THR A 243 3.01 19.33 20.62
C THR A 243 3.00 20.48 21.63
N CYS A 244 1.80 20.89 22.09
CA CYS A 244 1.66 21.98 23.05
C CYS A 244 2.28 21.66 24.41
N ALA A 245 2.26 20.38 24.78
CA ALA A 245 2.82 19.82 26.00
C ALA A 245 4.34 19.58 25.93
N GLY A 246 4.97 19.72 24.76
CA GLY A 246 6.38 19.38 24.57
C GLY A 246 6.67 17.88 24.70
N GLU A 247 5.67 17.04 24.45
CA GLU A 247 5.77 15.58 24.57
C GLU A 247 6.30 14.94 23.27
N GLU A 248 6.94 13.79 23.44
CA GLU A 248 7.40 12.99 22.29
C GLU A 248 6.21 12.40 21.52
N PHE A 249 6.31 12.38 20.19
CA PHE A 249 5.41 11.66 19.30
C PHE A 249 6.17 10.67 18.41
N ARG A 250 5.43 9.74 17.80
CA ARG A 250 5.97 8.76 16.86
C ARG A 250 5.77 9.27 15.44
N GLN A 251 6.82 9.23 14.64
CA GLN A 251 6.84 9.64 13.23
C GLN A 251 7.32 8.46 12.39
N VAL A 252 6.65 8.22 11.26
CA VAL A 252 7.19 7.37 10.21
C VAL A 252 7.98 8.27 9.26
N ASP A 253 9.26 7.98 9.07
CA ASP A 253 10.07 8.59 8.02
C ASP A 253 10.88 7.53 7.26
N GLY A 254 11.81 7.95 6.41
CA GLY A 254 12.65 7.03 5.61
C GLY A 254 13.50 6.06 6.44
N ARG A 255 13.60 6.24 7.76
CA ARG A 255 14.32 5.34 8.69
C ARG A 255 13.39 4.37 9.44
N GLY A 256 12.07 4.45 9.22
CA GLY A 256 11.08 3.68 9.97
C GLY A 256 10.37 4.53 11.04
N ILE A 257 9.93 3.89 12.12
CA ILE A 257 9.21 4.58 13.22
C ILE A 257 10.22 5.18 14.20
N VAL A 258 10.31 6.51 14.22
CA VAL A 258 11.19 7.27 15.12
C VAL A 258 10.39 8.06 16.16
N LYS A 259 11.02 8.37 17.30
CA LYS A 259 10.49 9.35 18.25
C LYS A 259 10.95 10.75 17.85
N GLN A 260 10.05 11.72 17.95
CA GLN A 260 10.34 13.11 17.68
C GLN A 260 9.76 14.01 18.78
N LYS A 261 10.47 15.10 19.08
CA LYS A 261 10.11 16.06 20.15
C LYS A 261 9.46 17.33 19.65
N SER A 262 9.72 17.72 18.40
CA SER A 262 9.08 18.89 17.80
C SER A 262 8.52 18.56 16.42
N ALA A 263 7.26 18.94 16.23
CA ALA A 263 6.60 18.88 14.94
C ALA A 263 6.96 20.08 14.04
N PHE A 264 7.47 21.17 14.63
CA PHE A 264 7.71 22.44 13.93
C PHE A 264 9.07 23.02 14.31
N LEU A 265 9.79 23.60 13.35
CA LEU A 265 11.12 24.16 13.59
C LEU A 265 11.13 25.38 14.55
N ASN A 266 9.97 26.01 14.78
CA ASN A 266 9.84 27.31 15.46
C ASN A 266 9.03 27.26 16.77
N ASN A 267 8.95 26.10 17.43
CA ASN A 267 8.33 25.99 18.77
C ASN A 267 9.38 25.74 19.85
#